data_AF-A0A957V470-F1
#
_entry.id   AF-A0A957V470-F1
#
_cell.length_a   1.000
_cell.length_b   1.000
_cell.length_c   1.000
_cell.angle_alpha   90.00
_cell.angle_beta   90.00
_cell.angle_gamma   90.00
#
_symmetry.space_group_name_H-M   'P 1'
#
loop_
_entity.id
_entity.type
_entity.pdbx_description
1 polymer ?
#
loop_
_entity_poly.entity_id
_entity_poly.type
_entity_poly.pdbx_seq_one_letter_code
_entity_poly.pdbx_strand_id
1 'polypeptide(L)' 'MTEYVPSPSQWVADQVALYEGSGGTEGTTLRDTGLPVIIVTNRGWKTGAVRKTPLMRVADGRNYILVASQGGAP' A
#
# COMPACT_ATOMS: atom_id res chain seq x y z
N MET A 1 17.78 -13.37 2.11
CA MET A 1 16.47 -12.85 2.53
C MET A 1 16.05 -11.80 1.53
N THR A 2 14.78 -11.77 1.16
CA THR A 2 14.27 -10.77 0.21
C THR A 2 14.14 -9.42 0.90
N GLU A 3 14.95 -8.44 0.52
CA GLU A 3 14.95 -7.12 1.17
C GLU A 3 13.68 -6.33 0.83
N TYR A 4 13.14 -5.60 1.82
CA TYR A 4 12.07 -4.62 1.59
C TYR A 4 12.68 -3.34 1.02
N VAL A 5 12.19 -2.95 -0.16
CA VAL A 5 12.58 -1.69 -0.79
C VAL A 5 11.35 -0.79 -0.87
N PRO A 6 11.32 0.34 -0.14
CA PRO A 6 10.17 1.25 -0.10
C PRO A 6 9.89 1.89 -1.46
N SER A 7 8.73 2.54 -1.56
CA SER A 7 8.38 3.34 -2.74
C SER A 7 9.34 4.51 -2.90
N PRO A 8 9.76 4.86 -4.14
CA PRO A 8 10.50 6.11 -4.39
C PRO A 8 9.65 7.36 -4.13
N SER A 9 8.31 7.23 -4.06
CA SER A 9 7.44 8.33 -3.68
C SER A 9 7.38 8.44 -2.16
N GLN A 10 7.93 9.53 -1.62
CA GLN A 10 8.11 9.71 -0.17
C GLN A 10 6.81 9.53 0.62
N TRP A 11 5.71 10.18 0.19
CA TRP A 11 4.43 10.08 0.90
C TRP A 11 3.89 8.63 0.95
N VAL A 12 4.19 7.81 -0.06
CA VAL A 12 3.80 6.38 -0.07
C VAL A 12 4.65 5.61 0.94
N ALA A 13 5.96 5.85 0.97
CA ALA A 13 6.87 5.22 1.93
C ALA A 13 6.50 5.59 3.38
N ASP A 14 6.22 6.88 3.62
CA ASP A 14 5.82 7.39 4.93
C ASP A 14 4.49 6.78 5.39
N GLN A 15 3.50 6.70 4.50
CA GLN A 15 2.21 6.10 4.82
C GLN A 15 2.35 4.61 5.19
N VAL A 16 3.16 3.85 4.44
CA VAL A 16 3.42 2.43 4.75
C VAL A 16 4.11 2.31 6.12
N ALA A 17 5.12 3.13 6.38
CA ALA A 17 5.85 3.12 7.64
C ALA A 17 4.95 3.46 8.83
N LEU A 18 4.07 4.47 8.70
CA LEU A 18 3.11 4.85 9.72
C LEU A 18 2.05 3.76 9.95
N TYR A 19 1.49 3.21 8.88
CA TYR A 19 0.48 2.15 8.96
C TYR A 19 1.07 0.93 9.69
N GLU A 20 2.22 0.43 9.26
CA GLU A 20 2.80 -0.77 9.86
C GLU A 20 3.39 -0.52 11.24
N GLY A 21 4.07 0.62 11.45
CA GLY A 21 4.65 1.00 12.74
C GLY A 21 3.60 1.18 13.85
N SER A 22 2.39 1.59 13.48
CA SER A 22 1.25 1.73 14.39
C SER A 22 0.42 0.43 14.55
N GLY A 23 0.79 -0.66 13.87
CA GLY A 23 -0.01 -1.88 13.84
C GLY A 23 -1.37 -1.71 13.16
N GLY A 24 -1.49 -0.75 12.26
CA GLY A 24 -2.71 -0.47 11.49
C GLY A 24 -3.72 0.43 12.21
N THR A 25 -3.26 1.27 13.13
CA THR A 25 -4.11 2.24 13.85
C THR A 25 -3.96 3.67 13.33
N GLU A 26 -2.84 3.99 12.68
CA GLU A 26 -2.55 5.28 12.04
C GLU A 26 -2.29 5.11 10.55
N GLY A 27 -2.40 6.20 9.76
CA GLY A 27 -2.16 6.15 8.30
C GLY A 27 -3.15 5.29 7.50
N THR A 28 -4.33 5.01 8.09
CA THR A 28 -5.32 4.04 7.58
C THR A 28 -6.22 4.56 6.46
N THR A 29 -6.09 5.85 6.10
CA THR A 29 -6.87 6.49 5.03
C THR A 29 -5.97 7.05 3.94
N LEU A 30 -6.50 7.18 2.73
CA LEU A 30 -5.80 7.84 1.63
C LEU A 30 -5.73 9.35 1.89
N ARG A 31 -4.60 9.84 2.40
CA ARG A 31 -4.39 11.26 2.70
C ARG A 31 -5.58 11.83 3.50
N ASP A 32 -6.07 13.00 3.12
CA ASP A 32 -7.18 13.71 3.75
C ASP A 32 -8.56 13.30 3.22
N THR A 33 -8.65 12.24 2.40
CA THR A 33 -9.94 11.82 1.80
C THR A 33 -10.84 11.06 2.78
N GLY A 34 -10.28 10.59 3.89
CA GLY A 34 -10.98 9.71 4.84
C GLY A 34 -11.27 8.30 4.32
N LEU A 35 -10.91 7.98 3.08
CA LEU A 35 -11.20 6.69 2.48
C LEU A 35 -10.18 5.64 2.93
N PRO A 36 -10.63 4.45 3.39
CA PRO A 36 -9.74 3.47 4.00
C PRO A 36 -8.81 2.82 2.98
N VAL A 37 -7.60 2.46 3.44
CA VAL A 37 -6.60 1.73 2.66
C VAL A 37 -6.22 0.40 3.32
N ILE A 38 -5.60 -0.48 2.53
CA ILE A 38 -4.88 -1.67 2.98
C ILE A 38 -3.46 -1.64 2.43
N ILE A 39 -2.50 -2.22 3.16
CA ILE A 39 -1.13 -2.39 2.67
C ILE A 39 -1.02 -3.73 1.91
N VAL A 40 -0.83 -3.64 0.61
CA VAL A 40 -0.58 -4.82 -0.23
C VAL A 40 0.92 -5.05 -0.31
N THR A 41 1.35 -6.24 0.15
CA THR A 41 2.74 -6.68 0.02
C THR A 41 2.88 -7.59 -1.19
N ASN A 42 3.82 -7.30 -2.07
CA ASN A 42 4.08 -8.09 -3.26
C ASN A 42 5.59 -8.32 -3.48
N ARG A 43 5.91 -9.35 -4.27
CA ARG A 43 7.28 -9.61 -4.73
C ARG A 43 7.53 -8.86 -6.03
N GLY A 44 8.58 -8.05 -6.08
CA GLY A 44 8.99 -7.34 -7.30
C GLY A 44 9.42 -8.34 -8.37
N TRP A 45 8.81 -8.28 -9.55
CA TRP A 45 9.03 -9.30 -10.58
C TRP A 45 10.47 -9.30 -11.15
N LYS A 46 11.10 -8.12 -11.29
CA LYS A 46 12.48 -7.98 -11.77
C LYS A 46 13.52 -8.19 -10.67
N THR A 47 13.30 -7.55 -9.52
CA THR A 47 14.31 -7.46 -8.45
C THR A 47 14.16 -8.56 -7.41
N GLY A 48 13.04 -9.27 -7.40
CA GLY A 48 12.68 -10.19 -6.34
C GLY A 48 12.30 -9.52 -5.02
N ALA A 49 12.58 -8.23 -4.82
CA ALA A 49 12.42 -7.49 -3.56
C ALA A 49 10.99 -7.50 -3.00
N VAL A 50 10.83 -7.37 -1.68
CA VAL A 50 9.52 -7.09 -1.08
C VAL A 50 9.16 -5.64 -1.38
N ARG A 51 7.95 -5.43 -1.89
CA ARG A 51 7.36 -4.11 -2.16
C ARG A 51 6.03 -4.00 -1.41
N LYS A 52 5.71 -2.79 -0.98
CA LYS A 52 4.50 -2.50 -0.21
C LYS A 52 3.82 -1.28 -0.80
N THR A 53 2.52 -1.40 -1.07
CA THR A 53 1.73 -0.35 -1.70
C THR A 53 0.39 -0.20 -0.97
N PRO A 54 0.05 1.01 -0.49
CA PRO A 54 -1.29 1.28 0.01
C PRO A 54 -2.27 1.32 -1.17
N LEU A 55 -3.32 0.51 -1.11
CA LEU A 55 -4.43 0.53 -2.06
C LEU A 55 -5.74 0.78 -1.32
N MET A 56 -6.72 1.33 -2.04
CA MET A 56 -8.07 1.52 -1.53
C MET A 56 -8.65 0.20 -1.01
N ARG A 57 -9.26 0.24 0.17
CA ARG A 57 -9.91 -0.93 0.77
C ARG A 57 -11.27 -1.17 0.10
N VAL A 58 -11.34 -2.19 -0.75
CA VAL A 58 -12.59 -2.69 -1.33
C VAL A 58 -12.72 -4.16 -0.98
N ALA A 59 -13.76 -4.51 -0.24
CA ALA A 59 -14.03 -5.88 0.21
C ALA A 59 -15.30 -6.43 -0.45
N ASP A 60 -15.24 -7.69 -0.89
CA ASP A 60 -16.35 -8.48 -1.40
C ASP A 60 -16.45 -9.78 -0.60
N GLY A 61 -17.30 -9.79 0.42
CA GLY A 61 -17.36 -10.87 1.41
C GLY A 61 -16.02 -11.07 2.11
N ARG A 62 -15.34 -12.18 1.80
CA ARG A 62 -14.00 -12.52 2.32
C ARG A 62 -12.85 -12.09 1.39
N ASN A 63 -13.18 -11.58 0.21
CA ASN A 63 -12.22 -11.22 -0.83
C ASN A 63 -11.91 -9.73 -0.79
N TYR A 64 -10.76 -9.34 -1.34
CA TYR A 64 -10.41 -7.95 -1.63
C TYR A 64 -10.31 -7.74 -3.13
N ILE A 65 -10.81 -6.60 -3.61
CA ILE A 65 -10.66 -6.16 -4.99
C ILE A 65 -9.53 -5.13 -5.03
N LEU A 66 -8.52 -5.40 -5.85
CA LEU A 66 -7.39 -4.48 -6.05
C LEU A 66 -7.55 -3.78 -7.40
N VAL A 67 -7.53 -2.45 -7.40
CA VAL A 67 -7.61 -1.65 -8.62
C VAL A 67 -6.22 -1.10 -8.95
N ALA A 68 -5.63 -1.57 -10.05
CA ALA A 68 -4.31 -1.14 -10.51
C ALA A 68 -4.39 0.19 -11.28
N SER A 69 -4.88 1.25 -10.62
CA SER A 69 -4.94 2.61 -11.16
C SER A 69 -4.06 3.54 -10.36
N GLN A 70 -3.16 4.26 -11.03
CA GLN A 70 -2.33 5.29 -10.43
C GLN A 70 -2.93 6.68 -10.71
N GLY A 71 -4.19 6.88 -10.30
CA GLY A 71 -4.91 8.14 -10.52
C GLY A 71 -5.15 8.48 -12.00
N GLY A 72 -5.21 7.46 -12.87
CA GLY A 72 -5.38 7.64 -14.32
C GLY A 72 -4.10 8.02 -15.07
N ALA A 73 -2.92 7.89 -14.46
CA ALA A 73 -1.65 8.04 -15.17
C ALA A 73 -1.53 7.02 -16.33
N PRO A 74 -1.04 7.44 -17.51
CA PRO A 74 -0.80 6.57 -18.67
C PRO A 74 0.41 5.65 -18.50
#